data_AF-A0A4Z1DJ19-F1
#
_entry.id   AF-A0A4Z1DJ19-F1
#
_cell.length_a   1.000
_cell.length_b   1.000
_cell.length_c   1.000
_cell.angle_alpha   90.00
_cell.angle_beta   90.00
_cell.angle_gamma   90.00
#
_symmetry.space_group_name_H-M   'P 1'
#
loop_
_entity.id
_entity.type
_entity.pdbx_description
1 polymer ?
#
loop_
_entity_poly.entity_id
_entity_poly.type
_entity_poly.pdbx_seq_one_letter_code
_entity_poly.pdbx_strand_id
1 'polypeptide(L)'
;MPNERLRAAMAAGGWTYAALANKVEVDPKSVERWVNLGRTPRRAAAMLTAEILGEDVYALWPALRQARPARAVSPELVALYDQRADLPVSTFVDMLTQAREHIDVLVYAAVFLHEAYPRLNDLLRERAADGCAVRIAIGDPDSANVQQRGAEERFGHGIESRCRLALMHYRPLAGVSGIEVRTHATTLYNSIYRADDQALVNAHVWGVNAYGAPVWHLRRSGSGGMFDKYADSFTAVWATATPVQER
;
A
#
# COMPACT_ATOMS: atom_id res chain seq x y z
N MET A 1 1.31 38.19 -4.08
CA MET A 1 0.87 38.39 -2.68
C MET A 1 2.10 38.32 -1.79
N PRO A 2 2.17 39.08 -0.69
CA PRO A 2 3.28 38.99 0.25
C PRO A 2 3.44 37.57 0.83
N ASN A 3 4.68 37.19 1.13
CA ASN A 3 4.98 35.94 1.81
C ASN A 3 4.96 36.16 3.32
N GLU A 4 3.77 36.04 3.93
CA GLU A 4 3.57 36.28 5.36
C GLU A 4 4.34 35.30 6.25
N ARG A 5 4.58 34.06 5.77
CA ARG A 5 5.36 33.06 6.52
C ARG A 5 6.83 33.44 6.58
N LEU A 6 7.42 33.82 5.46
CA LEU A 6 8.80 34.32 5.42
C LEU A 6 8.94 35.58 6.28
N ARG A 7 7.97 36.49 6.21
CA ARG A 7 7.95 37.69 7.05
C ARG A 7 7.94 37.35 8.54
N ALA A 8 7.08 36.43 8.97
CA ALA A 8 6.98 36.01 10.36
C ALA A 8 8.27 35.32 10.86
N ALA A 9 8.83 34.41 10.06
CA ALA A 9 10.09 33.72 10.39
C ALA A 9 11.27 34.70 10.51
N MET A 10 11.36 35.66 9.60
CA MET A 10 12.39 36.72 9.68
C MET A 10 12.21 37.58 10.93
N ALA A 11 10.97 37.99 11.26
CA ALA A 11 10.68 38.78 12.45
C ALA A 11 11.01 38.03 13.75
N ALA A 12 10.64 36.74 13.84
CA ALA A 12 10.92 35.91 15.00
C ALA A 12 12.42 35.70 15.25
N GLY A 13 13.22 35.58 14.18
CA GLY A 13 14.67 35.45 14.25
C GLY A 13 15.45 36.77 14.28
N GLY A 14 14.78 37.93 14.30
CA GLY A 14 15.44 39.24 14.28
C GLY A 14 16.19 39.55 12.98
N TRP A 15 15.82 38.93 11.87
CA TRP A 15 16.50 39.06 10.59
C TRP A 15 16.06 40.31 9.84
N THR A 16 17.03 41.13 9.42
CA THR A 16 16.81 42.20 8.43
C THR A 16 16.99 41.66 7.02
N TYR A 17 16.41 42.34 6.01
CA TYR A 17 16.62 41.97 4.61
C TYR A 17 18.11 41.94 4.24
N ALA A 18 18.89 42.90 4.72
CA ALA A 18 20.33 42.97 4.44
C ALA A 18 21.12 41.85 5.13
N ALA A 19 20.81 41.52 6.38
CA ALA A 19 21.49 40.46 7.11
C ALA A 19 21.23 39.08 6.49
N LEU A 20 19.97 38.80 6.13
CA LEU A 20 19.61 37.54 5.48
C LEU A 20 20.22 37.46 4.07
N ALA A 21 20.19 38.57 3.32
CA ALA A 21 20.78 38.64 1.99
C ALA A 21 22.29 38.39 1.98
N ASN A 22 23.02 38.93 2.97
CA ASN A 22 24.45 38.69 3.14
C ASN A 22 24.72 37.20 3.41
N LYS A 23 23.97 36.56 4.33
CA LYS A 23 24.13 35.13 4.63
C LYS A 23 23.80 34.20 3.48
N VAL A 24 22.85 34.59 2.62
CA VAL A 24 22.42 33.81 1.45
C VAL A 24 23.21 34.18 0.18
N GLU A 25 24.13 35.16 0.27
CA GLU A 25 24.92 35.70 -0.84
C GLU A 25 24.06 36.19 -2.02
N VAL A 26 22.99 36.93 -1.71
CA VAL A 26 22.11 37.55 -2.68
C VAL A 26 21.98 39.05 -2.46
N ASP A 27 21.44 39.76 -3.44
CA ASP A 27 21.14 41.18 -3.30
C ASP A 27 19.98 41.41 -2.28
N PRO A 28 20.07 42.38 -1.36
CA PRO A 28 19.01 42.69 -0.38
C PRO A 28 17.62 42.91 -0.99
N LYS A 29 17.55 43.48 -2.21
CA LYS A 29 16.30 43.67 -2.95
C LYS A 29 15.68 42.35 -3.38
N SER A 30 16.47 41.29 -3.50
CA SER A 30 15.95 39.94 -3.76
C SER A 30 15.14 39.42 -2.57
N VAL A 31 15.69 39.56 -1.35
CA VAL A 31 14.99 39.18 -0.11
C VAL A 31 13.74 40.02 0.10
N GLU A 32 13.83 41.33 -0.12
CA GLU A 32 12.67 42.24 -0.07
C GLU A 32 11.56 41.78 -1.03
N ARG A 33 11.93 41.38 -2.25
CA ARG A 33 10.98 40.87 -3.25
C ARG A 33 10.40 39.49 -2.86
N TRP A 34 11.15 38.64 -2.18
CA TRP A 34 10.63 37.36 -1.67
C TRP A 34 9.54 37.60 -0.61
N VAL A 35 9.77 38.57 0.28
CA VAL A 35 8.83 38.92 1.36
C VAL A 35 7.63 39.71 0.84
N ASN A 36 7.85 40.81 0.13
CA ASN A 36 6.79 41.76 -0.21
C ASN A 36 5.99 41.37 -1.45
N LEU A 37 6.67 40.79 -2.46
CA LEU A 37 6.03 40.41 -3.71
C LEU A 37 5.70 38.91 -3.78
N GLY A 38 6.16 38.13 -2.80
CA GLY A 38 6.01 36.67 -2.79
C GLY A 38 6.82 35.99 -3.88
N ARG A 39 7.92 36.61 -4.34
CA ARG A 39 8.76 35.98 -5.37
C ARG A 39 9.44 34.72 -4.83
N THR A 40 9.45 33.68 -5.65
CA THR A 40 10.15 32.43 -5.35
C THR A 40 11.63 32.54 -5.72
N PRO A 41 12.57 32.30 -4.78
CA PRO A 41 14.00 32.25 -5.08
C PRO A 41 14.38 31.07 -5.98
N ARG A 42 15.61 31.11 -6.50
CA ARG A 42 16.24 29.90 -7.04
C ARG A 42 16.43 28.87 -5.92
N ARG A 43 16.38 27.59 -6.27
CA ARG A 43 16.36 26.47 -5.31
C ARG A 43 17.48 26.54 -4.27
N ALA A 44 18.72 26.82 -4.68
CA ALA A 44 19.86 26.90 -3.75
C ALA A 44 19.67 27.99 -2.68
N ALA A 45 19.31 29.21 -3.10
CA ALA A 45 19.04 30.32 -2.19
C ALA A 45 17.84 30.05 -1.28
N ALA A 46 16.80 29.38 -1.79
CA ALA A 46 15.64 29.00 -1.00
C ALA A 46 15.98 28.01 0.12
N MET A 47 16.76 26.96 -0.21
CA MET A 47 17.20 25.95 0.76
C MET A 47 18.06 26.58 1.85
N LEU A 48 19.05 27.40 1.47
CA LEU A 48 19.92 28.08 2.41
C LEU A 48 19.15 29.06 3.30
N THR A 49 18.18 29.80 2.73
CA THR A 49 17.32 30.69 3.51
C THR A 49 16.48 29.92 4.52
N ALA A 50 15.89 28.80 4.11
CA ALA A 50 15.08 27.97 4.99
C ALA A 50 15.91 27.39 6.14
N GLU A 51 17.13 26.94 5.85
CA GLU A 51 18.10 26.46 6.85
C GLU A 51 18.46 27.57 7.85
N ILE A 52 18.80 28.77 7.39
CA ILE A 52 19.13 29.92 8.25
C ILE A 52 17.96 30.29 9.17
N LEU A 53 16.74 30.21 8.66
CA LEU A 53 15.53 30.55 9.41
C LEU A 53 14.98 29.39 10.25
N GLY A 54 15.53 28.18 10.12
CA GLY A 54 15.04 26.99 10.83
C GLY A 54 13.65 26.52 10.37
N GLU A 55 13.29 26.80 9.13
CA GLU A 55 11.96 26.57 8.57
C GLU A 55 11.98 25.51 7.45
N ASP A 56 10.83 24.90 7.16
CA ASP A 56 10.68 24.09 5.95
C ASP A 56 10.62 24.99 4.71
N VAL A 57 11.54 24.76 3.76
CA VAL A 57 11.60 25.46 2.47
C VAL A 57 10.27 25.42 1.71
N TYR A 58 9.49 24.34 1.83
CA TYR A 58 8.18 24.20 1.18
C TYR A 58 7.06 24.90 1.95
N ALA A 59 7.25 25.16 3.25
CA ALA A 59 6.35 25.98 4.03
C ALA A 59 6.54 27.46 3.69
N LEU A 60 7.79 27.90 3.48
CA LEU A 60 8.15 29.25 3.03
C LEU A 60 7.79 29.50 1.57
N TRP A 61 8.08 28.56 0.66
CA TRP A 61 7.75 28.67 -0.76
C TRP A 61 7.09 27.39 -1.28
N PRO A 62 5.75 27.27 -1.17
CA PRO A 62 5.01 26.12 -1.69
C PRO A 62 5.25 25.88 -3.19
N ALA A 63 5.52 26.93 -3.97
CA ALA A 63 5.81 26.86 -5.40
C ALA A 63 7.11 26.09 -5.73
N LEU A 64 8.02 25.90 -4.77
CA LEU A 64 9.22 25.06 -4.95
C LEU A 64 8.94 23.57 -4.80
N ARG A 65 7.74 23.20 -4.34
CA ARG A 65 7.28 21.82 -4.34
C ARG A 65 7.04 21.41 -5.79
N GLN A 66 8.10 20.96 -6.45
CA GLN A 66 7.97 20.25 -7.70
C GLN A 66 7.17 19.00 -7.39
N ALA A 67 5.99 18.87 -7.99
CA ALA A 67 5.39 17.55 -8.15
C ALA A 67 6.48 16.70 -8.79
N ARG A 68 6.93 15.63 -8.10
CA ARG A 68 7.71 14.61 -8.81
C ARG A 68 6.87 14.23 -10.01
N PRO A 69 7.37 14.34 -11.25
CA PRO A 69 6.63 13.79 -12.37
C PRO A 69 6.32 12.35 -11.98
N ALA A 70 5.05 11.94 -12.11
CA ALA A 70 4.72 10.54 -11.96
C ALA A 70 5.71 9.77 -12.83
N ARG A 71 6.46 8.82 -12.24
CA ARG A 71 7.30 7.96 -13.06
C ARG A 71 6.36 7.31 -14.09
N ALA A 72 6.77 7.30 -15.36
CA ALA A 72 5.97 6.67 -16.41
C ALA A 72 5.59 5.23 -16.02
N VAL A 73 6.50 4.53 -15.32
CA VAL A 73 6.26 3.24 -14.67
C VAL A 73 7.03 3.21 -13.34
N SER A 74 6.39 2.77 -12.25
CA SER A 74 7.07 2.51 -10.97
C SER A 74 8.08 1.37 -11.12
N PRO A 75 9.31 1.45 -10.56
CA PRO A 75 10.24 0.31 -10.60
C PRO A 75 9.71 -0.91 -9.84
N GLU A 76 8.69 -0.74 -9.01
CA GLU A 76 8.04 -1.85 -8.32
C GLU A 76 7.00 -2.57 -9.17
N LEU A 77 6.52 -1.97 -10.25
CA LEU A 77 5.51 -2.60 -11.11
C LEU A 77 6.19 -3.58 -12.06
N VAL A 78 6.03 -4.87 -11.79
CA VAL A 78 6.50 -5.97 -12.65
C VAL A 78 5.56 -6.14 -13.84
N ALA A 79 4.25 -6.19 -13.56
CA ALA A 79 3.22 -6.33 -14.58
C ALA A 79 1.89 -5.72 -14.11
N LEU A 80 1.09 -5.27 -15.07
CA LEU A 80 -0.30 -4.90 -14.89
C LEU A 80 -1.15 -5.78 -15.81
N TYR A 81 -2.12 -6.47 -15.24
CA TYR A 81 -3.08 -7.30 -15.94
C TYR A 81 -4.43 -6.58 -15.94
N ASP A 82 -5.07 -6.49 -17.11
CA ASP A 82 -6.36 -5.82 -17.28
C ASP A 82 -7.46 -6.51 -16.46
N GLN A 83 -7.36 -7.84 -16.31
CA GLN A 83 -8.21 -8.64 -15.46
C GLN A 83 -7.44 -9.81 -14.84
N ARG A 84 -7.88 -10.27 -13.68
CA ARG A 84 -7.32 -11.44 -12.98
C ARG A 84 -7.40 -12.72 -13.83
N ALA A 85 -8.30 -12.79 -14.80
CA ALA A 85 -8.38 -13.87 -15.79
C ALA A 85 -7.13 -14.05 -16.64
N ASP A 86 -6.39 -12.97 -16.89
CA ASP A 86 -5.20 -13.01 -17.73
C ASP A 86 -3.97 -13.49 -16.95
N LEU A 87 -4.08 -13.61 -15.62
CA LEU A 87 -3.01 -14.04 -14.73
C LEU A 87 -3.07 -15.56 -14.50
N PRO A 88 -2.08 -16.33 -14.99
CA PRO A 88 -2.05 -17.78 -14.80
C PRO A 88 -1.95 -18.15 -13.32
N VAL A 89 -2.67 -19.18 -12.90
CA VAL A 89 -2.60 -19.71 -11.51
C VAL A 89 -1.19 -20.12 -11.14
N SER A 90 -0.39 -20.60 -12.09
CA SER A 90 1.03 -20.92 -11.87
C SER A 90 1.80 -19.73 -11.30
N THR A 91 1.46 -18.49 -11.66
CA THR A 91 2.13 -17.30 -11.10
C THR A 91 1.94 -17.19 -9.58
N PHE A 92 0.74 -17.51 -9.08
CA PHE A 92 0.48 -17.56 -7.64
C PHE A 92 1.24 -18.72 -7.00
N VAL A 93 1.17 -19.90 -7.60
CA VAL A 93 1.81 -21.12 -7.07
C VAL A 93 3.33 -20.97 -7.02
N ASP A 94 3.95 -20.45 -8.09
CA ASP A 94 5.40 -20.21 -8.18
C ASP A 94 5.84 -19.18 -7.14
N MET A 95 5.08 -18.09 -6.98
CA MET A 95 5.32 -17.07 -5.98
C MET A 95 5.26 -17.65 -4.55
N LEU A 96 4.25 -18.45 -4.23
CA LEU A 96 4.12 -19.10 -2.92
C LEU A 96 5.18 -20.20 -2.70
N THR A 97 5.58 -20.91 -3.76
CA THR A 97 6.62 -21.95 -3.70
C THR A 97 8.00 -21.39 -3.40
N GLN A 98 8.31 -20.21 -3.93
CA GLN A 98 9.59 -19.55 -3.74
C GLN A 98 9.72 -18.83 -2.39
N ALA A 99 8.63 -18.68 -1.65
CA ALA A 99 8.57 -17.96 -0.39
C ALA A 99 9.48 -18.59 0.68
N ARG A 100 10.22 -17.75 1.42
CA ARG A 100 11.14 -18.15 2.48
C ARG A 100 10.83 -17.51 3.82
N GLU A 101 10.35 -16.27 3.84
CA GLU A 101 10.19 -15.49 5.08
C GLU A 101 8.72 -15.35 5.45
N HIS A 102 7.88 -14.92 4.51
CA HIS A 102 6.45 -14.73 4.78
C HIS A 102 5.57 -15.00 3.57
N ILE A 103 4.38 -15.53 3.86
CA ILE A 103 3.24 -15.61 2.96
C ILE A 103 2.07 -14.92 3.63
N ASP A 104 1.51 -13.91 2.95
CA ASP A 104 0.33 -13.18 3.41
C ASP A 104 -0.77 -13.29 2.35
N VAL A 105 -1.96 -13.73 2.75
CA VAL A 105 -3.14 -13.82 1.88
C VAL A 105 -4.28 -13.03 2.53
N LEU A 106 -4.75 -11.98 1.87
CA LEU A 106 -5.91 -11.19 2.29
C LEU A 106 -6.95 -11.21 1.18
N VAL A 107 -8.08 -11.85 1.43
CA VAL A 107 -9.09 -12.12 0.42
C VAL A 107 -10.47 -12.17 1.07
N TYR A 108 -11.53 -11.90 0.30
CA TYR A 108 -12.85 -12.36 0.73
C TYR A 108 -12.92 -13.89 0.71
N ALA A 109 -12.55 -14.53 -0.41
CA ALA A 109 -12.67 -15.98 -0.54
C ALA A 109 -11.52 -16.66 -1.31
N ALA A 110 -11.20 -16.18 -2.52
CA ALA A 110 -10.13 -16.74 -3.36
C ALA A 110 -10.16 -18.26 -3.61
N VAL A 111 -11.36 -18.85 -3.62
CA VAL A 111 -11.58 -20.31 -3.79
C VAL A 111 -10.93 -20.85 -5.07
N PHE A 112 -10.79 -20.02 -6.11
CA PHE A 112 -10.14 -20.40 -7.38
C PHE A 112 -8.73 -20.99 -7.20
N LEU A 113 -7.98 -20.58 -6.17
CA LEU A 113 -6.65 -21.13 -5.92
C LEU A 113 -6.71 -22.59 -5.47
N HIS A 114 -7.65 -22.96 -4.59
CA HIS A 114 -7.85 -24.35 -4.19
C HIS A 114 -8.41 -25.20 -5.33
N GLU A 115 -9.31 -24.64 -6.15
CA GLU A 115 -9.88 -25.33 -7.30
C GLU A 115 -8.84 -25.64 -8.38
N ALA A 116 -7.98 -24.66 -8.69
CA ALA A 116 -6.95 -24.81 -9.72
C ALA A 116 -5.67 -25.49 -9.21
N TYR A 117 -5.38 -25.41 -7.90
CA TYR A 117 -4.22 -26.04 -7.28
C TYR A 117 -4.60 -26.78 -5.99
N PRO A 118 -5.08 -28.04 -6.08
CA PRO A 118 -5.55 -28.80 -4.93
C PRO A 118 -4.51 -29.05 -3.83
N ARG A 119 -3.21 -28.97 -4.16
CA ARG A 119 -2.09 -29.10 -3.23
C ARG A 119 -1.77 -27.81 -2.45
N LEU A 120 -2.59 -26.76 -2.56
CA LEU A 120 -2.30 -25.47 -1.92
C LEU A 120 -2.03 -25.59 -0.42
N ASN A 121 -2.84 -26.33 0.31
CA ASN A 121 -2.64 -26.51 1.75
C ASN A 121 -1.34 -27.26 2.07
N ASP A 122 -0.96 -28.24 1.26
CA ASP A 122 0.30 -28.98 1.46
C ASP A 122 1.49 -28.06 1.20
N LEU A 123 1.43 -27.27 0.12
CA LEU A 123 2.44 -26.25 -0.17
C LEU A 123 2.61 -25.27 1.00
N LEU A 124 1.52 -24.76 1.57
CA LEU A 124 1.58 -23.84 2.72
C LEU A 124 2.18 -24.50 3.96
N ARG A 125 1.86 -25.78 4.22
CA ARG A 125 2.50 -26.56 5.30
C ARG A 125 3.98 -26.77 5.07
N GLU A 126 4.38 -27.10 3.84
CA GLU A 126 5.79 -27.27 3.45
C GLU A 126 6.56 -25.97 3.68
N ARG A 127 6.04 -24.82 3.22
CA ARG A 127 6.67 -23.51 3.45
C ARG A 127 6.76 -23.18 4.96
N ALA A 128 5.69 -23.44 5.72
CA ALA A 128 5.70 -23.21 7.16
C ALA A 128 6.70 -24.10 7.90
N ALA A 129 6.82 -25.38 7.51
CA ALA A 129 7.81 -26.30 8.06
C ALA A 129 9.26 -25.87 7.73
N ASP A 130 9.46 -25.22 6.59
CA ASP A 130 10.74 -24.61 6.20
C ASP A 130 11.03 -23.27 6.93
N GLY A 131 10.13 -22.82 7.82
CA GLY A 131 10.29 -21.61 8.66
C GLY A 131 9.60 -20.35 8.14
N CYS A 132 8.83 -20.43 7.04
CA CYS A 132 8.07 -19.30 6.51
C CYS A 132 6.83 -19.00 7.37
N ALA A 133 6.61 -17.73 7.73
CA ALA A 133 5.40 -17.33 8.44
C ALA A 133 4.22 -17.17 7.47
N VAL A 134 3.16 -17.97 7.64
CA VAL A 134 1.98 -17.96 6.77
C VAL A 134 0.79 -17.33 7.49
N ARG A 135 0.21 -16.29 6.92
CA ARG A 135 -0.95 -15.56 7.47
C ARG A 135 -2.05 -15.47 6.43
N ILE A 136 -3.23 -16.01 6.74
CA ILE A 136 -4.37 -16.07 5.84
C ILE A 136 -5.58 -15.38 6.47
N ALA A 137 -6.01 -14.27 5.89
CA ALA A 137 -7.19 -13.50 6.28
C ALA A 137 -8.30 -13.66 5.23
N ILE A 138 -9.43 -14.24 5.66
CA ILE A 138 -10.59 -14.56 4.83
C ILE A 138 -11.76 -13.66 5.24
N GLY A 139 -12.63 -13.28 4.31
CA GLY A 139 -13.84 -12.54 4.63
C GLY A 139 -14.74 -13.30 5.62
N ASP A 140 -15.21 -12.61 6.65
CA ASP A 140 -16.24 -13.14 7.54
C ASP A 140 -17.61 -13.16 6.81
N PRO A 141 -18.16 -14.36 6.48
CA PRO A 141 -19.40 -14.48 5.72
C PRO A 141 -20.61 -13.85 6.39
N ASP A 142 -20.56 -13.65 7.71
CA ASP A 142 -21.68 -13.12 8.49
C ASP A 142 -21.53 -11.62 8.77
N SER A 143 -20.43 -11.00 8.31
CA SER A 143 -20.21 -9.56 8.46
C SER A 143 -21.01 -8.73 7.45
N ALA A 144 -21.51 -7.58 7.91
CA ALA A 144 -22.27 -6.65 7.07
C ALA A 144 -21.48 -6.16 5.84
N ASN A 145 -20.17 -5.94 5.97
CA ASN A 145 -19.34 -5.46 4.86
C ASN A 145 -19.15 -6.53 3.77
N VAL A 146 -19.03 -7.81 4.15
CA VAL A 146 -18.94 -8.92 3.19
C VAL A 146 -20.29 -9.12 2.49
N GLN A 147 -21.39 -9.08 3.22
CA GLN A 147 -22.74 -9.17 2.64
C GLN A 147 -23.04 -8.01 1.68
N GLN A 148 -22.66 -6.79 2.07
CA GLN A 148 -22.78 -5.61 1.23
C GLN A 148 -22.00 -5.77 -0.08
N ARG A 149 -20.75 -6.25 -0.02
CA ARG A 149 -19.95 -6.57 -1.21
C ARG A 149 -20.64 -7.62 -2.08
N GLY A 150 -21.24 -8.63 -1.47
CA GLY A 150 -22.02 -9.66 -2.16
C GLY A 150 -23.17 -9.09 -2.99
N ALA A 151 -23.90 -8.13 -2.43
CA ALA A 151 -24.98 -7.42 -3.13
C ALA A 151 -24.47 -6.51 -4.27
N GLU A 152 -23.27 -5.94 -4.13
CA GLU A 152 -22.65 -5.08 -5.15
C GLU A 152 -22.13 -5.87 -6.36
N GLU A 153 -21.59 -7.08 -6.14
CA GLU A 153 -21.21 -7.99 -7.20
C GLU A 153 -22.47 -8.53 -7.87
N ARG A 154 -22.88 -7.92 -8.99
CA ARG A 154 -24.08 -8.24 -9.79
C ARG A 154 -24.09 -9.67 -10.41
N PHE A 155 -23.33 -10.63 -9.86
CA PHE A 155 -23.09 -11.95 -10.42
C PHE A 155 -22.90 -13.05 -9.35
N GLY A 156 -23.69 -14.13 -9.42
CA GLY A 156 -23.52 -15.37 -8.64
C GLY A 156 -24.29 -15.46 -7.30
N HIS A 157 -24.06 -16.55 -6.55
CA HIS A 157 -24.72 -16.87 -5.26
C HIS A 157 -24.10 -16.18 -4.02
N GLY A 158 -23.67 -14.92 -4.18
CA GLY A 158 -23.08 -14.12 -3.10
C GLY A 158 -21.61 -14.45 -2.80
N ILE A 159 -20.87 -13.47 -2.28
CA ILE A 159 -19.48 -13.64 -1.83
C ILE A 159 -19.42 -14.43 -0.51
N GLU A 160 -20.48 -14.38 0.29
CA GLU A 160 -20.65 -15.02 1.59
C GLU A 160 -20.50 -16.54 1.50
N SER A 161 -21.20 -17.16 0.54
CA SER A 161 -21.10 -18.60 0.29
C SER A 161 -19.67 -19.02 -0.07
N ARG A 162 -18.97 -18.17 -0.85
CA ARG A 162 -17.57 -18.39 -1.22
C ARG A 162 -16.63 -18.20 -0.03
N CYS A 163 -16.90 -17.23 0.85
CA CYS A 163 -16.16 -17.06 2.11
C CYS A 163 -16.31 -18.29 3.02
N ARG A 164 -17.52 -18.86 3.15
CA ARG A 164 -17.74 -20.10 3.91
C ARG A 164 -16.93 -21.27 3.33
N LEU A 165 -16.95 -21.43 2.00
CA LEU A 165 -16.18 -22.48 1.32
C LEU A 165 -14.66 -22.29 1.49
N ALA A 166 -14.16 -21.06 1.33
CA ALA A 166 -12.76 -20.74 1.58
C ALA A 166 -12.35 -21.07 3.02
N LEU A 167 -13.18 -20.70 3.99
CA LEU A 167 -12.94 -21.04 5.39
C LEU A 167 -12.92 -22.56 5.61
N MET A 168 -13.75 -23.34 4.92
CA MET A 168 -13.68 -24.82 4.99
C MET A 168 -12.36 -25.35 4.45
N HIS A 169 -11.83 -24.80 3.35
CA HIS A 169 -10.54 -25.20 2.79
C HIS A 169 -9.36 -24.84 3.70
N TYR A 170 -9.36 -23.66 4.32
CA TYR A 170 -8.24 -23.20 5.13
C TYR A 170 -8.30 -23.66 6.59
N ARG A 171 -9.46 -24.04 7.12
CA ARG A 171 -9.62 -24.49 8.52
C ARG A 171 -8.68 -25.64 8.93
N PRO A 172 -8.35 -26.63 8.08
CA PRO A 172 -7.35 -27.67 8.39
C PRO A 172 -5.90 -27.15 8.54
N LEU A 173 -5.66 -25.86 8.36
CA LEU A 173 -4.38 -25.20 8.67
C LEU A 173 -4.41 -24.49 10.03
N ALA A 174 -5.59 -24.32 10.65
CA ALA A 174 -5.68 -23.80 12.01
C ALA A 174 -4.98 -24.78 12.97
N GLY A 175 -4.05 -24.28 13.79
CA GLY A 175 -3.24 -25.09 14.71
C GLY A 175 -1.91 -25.60 14.12
N VAL A 176 -1.68 -25.45 12.81
CA VAL A 176 -0.37 -25.79 12.21
C VAL A 176 0.67 -24.75 12.61
N SER A 177 1.80 -25.19 13.17
CA SER A 177 2.90 -24.30 13.54
C SER A 177 3.38 -23.49 12.33
N GLY A 178 3.54 -22.18 12.50
CA GLY A 178 3.91 -21.26 11.43
C GLY A 178 2.75 -20.79 10.54
N ILE A 179 1.53 -21.29 10.74
CA ILE A 179 0.34 -20.87 9.98
C ILE A 179 -0.73 -20.28 10.90
N GLU A 180 -1.19 -19.08 10.58
CA GLU A 180 -2.36 -18.47 11.21
C GLU A 180 -3.46 -18.24 10.17
N VAL A 181 -4.70 -18.62 10.53
CA VAL A 181 -5.90 -18.36 9.74
C VAL A 181 -6.82 -17.47 10.55
N ARG A 182 -7.29 -16.37 9.96
CA ARG A 182 -8.21 -15.41 10.57
C ARG A 182 -9.37 -15.08 9.65
N THR A 183 -10.49 -14.67 10.21
CA THR A 183 -11.58 -14.01 9.48
C THR A 183 -11.55 -12.50 9.71
N HIS A 184 -11.92 -11.70 8.71
CA HIS A 184 -11.99 -10.24 8.82
C HIS A 184 -13.35 -9.70 8.36
N ALA A 185 -13.79 -8.62 9.01
CA ALA A 185 -15.03 -7.91 8.65
C ALA A 185 -14.78 -6.62 7.85
N THR A 186 -13.54 -6.37 7.41
CA THR A 186 -13.15 -5.11 6.74
C THR A 186 -13.79 -4.96 5.34
N THR A 187 -14.16 -3.72 4.98
CA THR A 187 -14.39 -3.34 3.59
C THR A 187 -13.07 -3.37 2.83
N LEU A 188 -12.93 -4.29 1.87
CA LEU A 188 -11.72 -4.42 1.08
C LEU A 188 -11.78 -3.59 -0.19
N TYR A 189 -10.68 -2.91 -0.47
CA TYR A 189 -10.44 -2.22 -1.74
C TYR A 189 -9.65 -3.09 -2.72
N ASN A 190 -9.01 -4.14 -2.22
CA ASN A 190 -8.22 -5.08 -2.98
C ASN A 190 -8.07 -6.39 -2.20
N SER A 191 -7.81 -7.47 -2.94
CA SER A 191 -7.24 -8.70 -2.39
C SER A 191 -5.72 -8.65 -2.55
N ILE A 192 -4.98 -9.20 -1.60
CA ILE A 192 -3.52 -9.20 -1.60
C ILE A 192 -3.02 -10.65 -1.44
N TYR A 193 -2.10 -11.04 -2.31
CA TYR A 193 -1.30 -12.25 -2.16
C TYR A 193 0.16 -11.81 -2.15
N ARG A 194 0.86 -12.03 -1.05
CA ARG A 194 2.26 -11.62 -0.90
C ARG A 194 3.09 -12.82 -0.52
N ALA A 195 4.26 -12.91 -1.12
CA ALA A 195 5.33 -13.81 -0.74
C ALA A 195 6.64 -13.03 -0.77
N ASP A 196 7.34 -12.94 0.35
CA ASP A 196 8.61 -12.22 0.46
C ASP A 196 8.54 -10.77 -0.11
N ASP A 197 9.27 -10.48 -1.17
CA ASP A 197 9.32 -9.19 -1.83
C ASP A 197 8.33 -9.06 -3.01
N GLN A 198 7.49 -10.08 -3.25
CA GLN A 198 6.48 -10.12 -4.31
C GLN A 198 5.07 -9.90 -3.75
N ALA A 199 4.24 -9.15 -4.48
CA ALA A 199 2.82 -9.05 -4.20
C ALA A 199 1.97 -9.03 -5.47
N LEU A 200 0.93 -9.85 -5.51
CA LEU A 200 -0.17 -9.76 -6.46
C LEU A 200 -1.33 -9.07 -5.76
N VAL A 201 -1.73 -7.91 -6.26
CA VAL A 201 -2.83 -7.14 -5.67
C VAL A 201 -3.93 -7.02 -6.68
N ASN A 202 -5.06 -7.65 -6.38
CA ASN A 202 -6.23 -7.67 -7.23
C ASN A 202 -7.17 -6.55 -6.78
N ALA A 203 -7.25 -5.47 -7.57
CA ALA A 203 -7.97 -4.26 -7.21
C ALA A 203 -9.47 -4.45 -7.37
N HIS A 204 -10.27 -4.21 -6.33
CA HIS A 204 -11.70 -4.41 -6.42
C HIS A 204 -12.33 -3.24 -7.19
N VAL A 205 -13.09 -3.57 -8.24
CA VAL A 205 -13.85 -2.60 -9.02
C VAL A 205 -15.33 -2.76 -8.69
N TRP A 206 -16.01 -1.63 -8.46
CA TRP A 206 -17.43 -1.63 -8.10
C TRP A 206 -18.27 -2.31 -9.19
N GLY A 207 -19.11 -3.27 -8.81
CA GLY A 207 -19.97 -4.00 -9.73
C GLY A 207 -19.26 -5.01 -10.65
N VAL A 208 -17.96 -5.23 -10.46
CA VAL A 208 -17.16 -6.24 -11.17
C VAL A 208 -16.69 -7.28 -10.15
N ASN A 209 -16.82 -8.56 -10.51
CA ASN A 209 -16.31 -9.64 -9.66
C ASN A 209 -14.77 -9.68 -9.68
N ALA A 210 -14.15 -10.35 -8.71
CA ALA A 210 -12.68 -10.45 -8.66
C ALA A 210 -12.06 -11.06 -9.93
N TYR A 211 -12.79 -11.89 -10.68
CA TYR A 211 -12.30 -12.56 -11.90
C TYR A 211 -11.98 -11.55 -13.02
N GLY A 212 -12.86 -10.56 -13.23
CA GLY A 212 -12.73 -9.52 -14.25
C GLY A 212 -12.03 -8.24 -13.77
N ALA A 213 -11.51 -8.23 -12.54
CA ALA A 213 -10.90 -7.07 -11.92
C ALA A 213 -9.38 -7.05 -12.17
N PRO A 214 -8.75 -5.86 -12.33
CA PRO A 214 -7.33 -5.76 -12.67
C PRO A 214 -6.43 -6.26 -11.54
N VAL A 215 -5.20 -6.64 -11.92
CA VAL A 215 -4.17 -7.09 -10.98
C VAL A 215 -2.86 -6.39 -11.29
N TRP A 216 -2.21 -5.81 -10.29
CA TRP A 216 -0.82 -5.39 -10.40
C TRP A 216 0.09 -6.36 -9.65
N HIS A 217 1.13 -6.82 -10.35
CA HIS A 217 2.21 -7.61 -9.78
C HIS A 217 3.35 -6.68 -9.41
N LEU A 218 3.67 -6.66 -8.12
CA LEU A 218 4.68 -5.81 -7.52
C LEU A 218 5.88 -6.60 -7.04
N ARG A 219 7.06 -6.00 -7.21
CA ARG A 219 8.32 -6.42 -6.57
C ARG A 219 8.88 -5.24 -5.78
N ARG A 220 9.16 -5.44 -4.50
CA ARG A 220 9.74 -4.40 -3.63
C ARG A 220 11.06 -3.91 -4.21
N SER A 221 11.25 -2.59 -4.34
CA SER A 221 12.49 -1.99 -4.88
C SER A 221 13.18 -1.01 -3.93
N GLY A 222 12.56 -0.74 -2.77
CA GLY A 222 13.06 0.14 -1.72
C GLY A 222 12.04 0.26 -0.58
N SER A 223 12.33 1.12 0.41
CA SER A 223 11.43 1.37 1.54
C SER A 223 10.42 2.49 1.25
N GLY A 224 9.20 2.36 1.76
CA GLY A 224 8.12 3.35 1.64
C GLY A 224 7.47 3.39 0.25
N GLY A 225 7.70 2.33 -0.55
CA GLY A 225 7.14 2.15 -1.88
C GLY A 225 5.65 1.81 -1.89
N MET A 226 5.14 1.49 -3.08
CA MET A 226 3.78 0.97 -3.26
C MET A 226 3.63 -0.41 -2.65
N PHE A 227 4.65 -1.27 -2.76
CA PHE A 227 4.68 -2.57 -2.10
C PHE A 227 4.44 -2.44 -0.59
N ASP A 228 5.22 -1.57 0.06
CA ASP A 228 5.16 -1.38 1.52
C ASP A 228 3.77 -0.91 1.97
N LYS A 229 3.11 -0.04 1.19
CA LYS A 229 1.74 0.41 1.48
C LYS A 229 0.73 -0.74 1.47
N TYR A 230 0.84 -1.68 0.53
CA TYR A 230 -0.04 -2.85 0.49
C TYR A 230 0.29 -3.83 1.62
N ALA A 231 1.57 -4.01 1.97
CA ALA A 231 1.99 -4.81 3.12
C ALA A 231 1.51 -4.21 4.46
N ASP A 232 1.56 -2.89 4.61
CA ASP A 232 1.03 -2.16 5.77
C ASP A 232 -0.50 -2.27 5.83
N SER A 233 -1.17 -2.17 4.68
CA SER A 233 -2.63 -2.39 4.58
C SER A 233 -3.01 -3.80 5.01
N PHE A 234 -2.26 -4.82 4.59
CA PHE A 234 -2.45 -6.19 5.08
C PHE A 234 -2.32 -6.24 6.60
N THR A 235 -1.26 -5.64 7.14
CA THR A 235 -0.97 -5.65 8.59
C THR A 235 -2.07 -4.96 9.40
N ALA A 236 -2.62 -3.85 8.89
CA ALA A 236 -3.74 -3.15 9.52
C ALA A 236 -5.01 -4.01 9.56
N VAL A 237 -5.34 -4.72 8.47
CA VAL A 237 -6.47 -5.66 8.46
C VAL A 237 -6.21 -6.82 9.43
N TRP A 238 -5.03 -7.42 9.35
CA TRP A 238 -4.61 -8.55 10.19
C TRP A 238 -4.74 -8.28 11.69
N ALA A 239 -4.36 -7.07 12.13
CA ALA A 239 -4.42 -6.65 13.53
C ALA A 239 -5.85 -6.64 14.11
N THR A 240 -6.87 -6.55 13.25
CA THR A 240 -8.30 -6.52 13.62
C THR A 240 -9.04 -7.80 13.27
N ALA A 241 -8.37 -8.75 12.62
CA ALA A 241 -8.96 -10.01 12.19
C ALA A 241 -9.05 -11.01 13.36
N THR A 242 -10.08 -11.84 13.35
CA THR A 242 -10.40 -12.81 14.40
C THR A 242 -9.78 -14.17 14.10
N PRO A 243 -8.99 -14.77 15.01
CA PRO A 243 -8.45 -16.11 14.83
C PRO A 243 -9.51 -17.19 14.58
N VAL A 244 -9.25 -18.05 13.61
CA VAL A 244 -10.03 -19.27 13.37
C VAL A 244 -9.51 -20.37 14.28
N GLN A 245 -10.40 -20.97 15.07
CA GLN A 245 -10.06 -22.09 15.95
C GLN A 245 -10.02 -23.42 15.17
N GLU A 246 -9.10 -24.29 15.60
CA GLU A 246 -9.15 -25.72 15.33
C GLU A 246 -10.49 -26.23 15.91
N ARG A 247 -11.22 -27.03 15.13
CA ARG A 247 -12.57 -27.48 15.54
C ARG A 247 -12.50 -28.42 16.73
#